data_AF-A0A401RE53-F1
#
_entry.id   AF-A0A401RE53-F1
#
_cell.length_a   1.000
_cell.length_b   1.000
_cell.length_c   1.000
_cell.angle_alpha   90.00
_cell.angle_beta   90.00
_cell.angle_gamma   90.00
#
_symmetry.space_group_name_H-M   'P 1'
#
loop_
_entity.id
_entity.type
_entity.pdbx_description
1 polymer ?
#
loop_
_entity_poly.entity_id
_entity_poly.type
_entity_poly.pdbx_seq_one_letter_code
_entity_poly.pdbx_strand_id
1 'polypeptide(L)'
;MRLTAFVLKSFAQSRGFIYIDPKELVTAKDWIIQHQKEDGSFPAVGRILNKDIQGGIHGKISLTAYVVAALLETGLSSEEEKAAVGKAKHFLETNTYSADDPYTTALSAYALTLLRSKHAPVALRKLNNMAIMQ
;
A
#
# COMPACT_ATOMS: atom_id res chain seq x y z
N MET A 1 -1.38 8.81 -7.41
CA MET A 1 -0.94 7.79 -6.44
C MET A 1 -2.06 6.79 -6.11
N ARG A 2 -3.05 7.14 -5.29
CA ARG A 2 -4.12 6.20 -4.88
C ARG A 2 -4.88 5.57 -6.05
N LEU A 3 -5.32 6.39 -7.01
CA LEU A 3 -6.06 5.91 -8.18
C LEU A 3 -5.22 4.96 -9.04
N THR A 4 -3.97 5.31 -9.29
CA THR A 4 -3.02 4.46 -10.04
C THR A 4 -2.83 3.10 -9.37
N ALA A 5 -2.61 3.08 -8.05
CA ALA A 5 -2.49 1.83 -7.29
C ALA A 5 -3.79 1.00 -7.30
N PHE A 6 -4.95 1.66 -7.22
CA PHE A 6 -6.25 1.00 -7.31
C PHE A 6 -6.48 0.35 -8.68
N VAL A 7 -6.19 1.07 -9.76
CA VAL A 7 -6.29 0.56 -11.13
C VAL A 7 -5.32 -0.61 -11.33
N LEU A 8 -4.07 -0.45 -10.88
CA LEU A 8 -3.06 -1.50 -10.95
C LEU A 8 -3.52 -2.80 -10.27
N LYS A 9 -4.04 -2.70 -9.04
CA LYS A 9 -4.62 -3.84 -8.31
C LYS A 9 -5.80 -4.47 -9.07
N SER A 10 -6.73 -3.64 -9.54
CA SER A 10 -7.92 -4.11 -10.27
C SER A 10 -7.55 -4.85 -11.55
N PHE A 11 -6.56 -4.34 -12.28
CA PHE A 11 -6.04 -4.98 -13.49
C PHE A 11 -5.29 -6.27 -13.19
N ALA A 12 -4.48 -6.32 -12.14
CA ALA A 12 -3.83 -7.56 -11.74
C ALA A 12 -4.83 -8.67 -11.41
N GLN A 13 -5.93 -8.34 -10.70
CA GLN A 13 -7.00 -9.29 -10.40
C GLN A 13 -7.78 -9.71 -11.65
N SER A 14 -8.00 -8.79 -12.58
CA SER A 14 -8.76 -9.04 -13.82
C SER A 14 -7.99 -9.83 -14.87
N ARG A 15 -6.65 -9.88 -14.80
CA ARG A 15 -5.77 -10.61 -15.75
C ARG A 15 -6.10 -12.10 -15.83
N GLY A 16 -6.71 -12.68 -14.80
CA GLY A 16 -7.17 -14.07 -14.82
C GLY A 16 -8.42 -14.31 -15.66
N PHE A 17 -9.16 -13.26 -16.03
CA PHE A 17 -10.46 -13.35 -16.71
C PHE A 17 -10.46 -12.69 -18.08
N ILE A 18 -9.72 -11.58 -18.23
CA ILE A 18 -9.62 -10.82 -19.49
C ILE A 18 -8.15 -10.51 -19.79
N TYR A 19 -7.84 -10.36 -21.09
CA TYR A 19 -6.51 -9.93 -21.50
C TYR A 19 -6.26 -8.48 -21.08
N ILE A 20 -5.11 -8.26 -20.44
CA ILE A 20 -4.61 -6.94 -20.06
C ILE A 20 -3.16 -6.86 -20.50
N ASP A 21 -2.80 -5.79 -21.20
CA ASP A 21 -1.44 -5.60 -21.69
C ASP A 21 -0.46 -5.50 -20.50
N PRO A 22 0.53 -6.41 -20.41
CA PRO A 22 1.54 -6.37 -19.37
C PRO A 22 2.32 -5.04 -19.32
N LYS A 23 2.45 -4.33 -20.45
CA LYS A 23 3.16 -3.04 -20.52
C LYS A 23 2.44 -1.94 -19.74
N GLU A 24 1.12 -1.96 -19.71
CA GLU A 24 0.32 -1.00 -18.92
C GLU A 24 0.55 -1.21 -17.43
N LEU A 25 0.67 -2.47 -17.00
CA LEU A 25 0.99 -2.81 -15.61
C LEU A 25 2.39 -2.34 -15.22
N VAL A 26 3.39 -2.61 -16.07
CA VAL A 26 4.78 -2.18 -15.83
C VAL A 26 4.87 -0.65 -15.76
N THR A 27 4.28 0.05 -16.73
CA THR A 27 4.27 1.52 -16.77
C THR A 27 3.63 2.12 -15.50
N ALA A 28 2.53 1.54 -15.04
CA ALA A 28 1.88 1.98 -13.81
C ALA A 28 2.73 1.71 -12.55
N LYS A 29 3.45 0.58 -12.48
CA LYS A 29 4.39 0.28 -11.38
C LYS A 29 5.57 1.23 -11.37
N ASP A 30 6.19 1.46 -12.52
CA ASP A 30 7.34 2.35 -12.66
C ASP A 30 6.96 3.77 -12.24
N TRP A 31 5.79 4.25 -12.67
CA TRP A 31 5.28 5.55 -12.25
C TRP A 31 5.11 5.63 -10.73
N ILE A 32 4.59 4.60 -10.08
CA ILE A 32 4.44 4.55 -8.62
C ILE A 32 5.81 4.63 -7.94
N ILE A 33 6.77 3.83 -8.38
CA ILE A 33 8.11 3.72 -7.78
C ILE A 33 8.89 5.01 -7.94
N GLN A 34 8.83 5.66 -9.10
CA GLN A 34 9.48 6.95 -9.35
C GLN A 34 8.98 8.07 -8.41
N HIS A 35 7.77 7.93 -7.87
CA HIS A 35 7.18 8.89 -6.93
C HIS A 35 7.38 8.50 -5.46
N GLN A 36 8.10 7.41 -5.16
CA GLN A 36 8.48 7.06 -3.79
C GLN A 36 9.45 8.10 -3.22
N LYS A 37 9.26 8.45 -1.94
CA LYS A 37 10.18 9.33 -1.21
C LYS A 37 11.37 8.54 -0.65
N GLU A 38 12.45 9.26 -0.31
CA GLU A 38 13.66 8.66 0.29
C GLU A 38 13.38 7.97 1.63
N ASP A 39 12.39 8.47 2.38
CA ASP A 39 11.89 7.85 3.62
C ASP A 39 11.14 6.52 3.38
N GLY A 40 10.93 6.12 2.12
CA GLY A 40 10.20 4.92 1.72
C GLY A 40 8.70 5.10 1.59
N SER A 41 8.17 6.28 1.91
CA SER A 41 6.73 6.56 1.83
C SER A 41 6.26 6.92 0.42
N PHE A 42 4.98 6.67 0.15
CA PHE A 42 4.33 7.10 -1.08
C PHE A 42 3.45 8.33 -0.79
N PRO A 43 3.81 9.52 -1.29
CA PRO A 43 3.02 10.73 -1.09
C PRO A 43 1.77 10.71 -1.97
N ALA A 44 0.75 11.46 -1.54
CA ALA A 44 -0.36 11.78 -2.43
C ALA A 44 0.15 12.64 -3.59
N VAL A 45 -0.14 12.21 -4.82
CA VAL A 45 0.22 12.95 -6.05
C VAL A 45 -1.08 13.46 -6.67
N GLY A 46 -1.16 14.77 -6.92
CA GLY A 46 -2.33 15.46 -7.47
C GLY A 46 -3.03 16.40 -6.47
N ARG A 47 -3.85 17.33 -6.99
CA ARG A 47 -4.66 18.24 -6.17
C ARG A 47 -5.92 17.50 -5.72
N ILE A 48 -6.11 17.40 -4.41
CA ILE A 48 -7.27 16.72 -3.82
C ILE A 48 -8.46 17.68 -3.97
N LEU A 49 -9.27 17.47 -5.02
CA LEU A 49 -10.44 18.31 -5.30
C LEU A 49 -11.62 17.97 -4.37
N ASN A 50 -11.66 16.75 -3.82
CA ASN A 50 -12.67 16.34 -2.86
C ASN A 50 -12.09 15.30 -1.88
N LYS A 51 -12.16 15.60 -0.57
CA LYS A 51 -11.63 14.73 0.50
C LYS A 51 -12.50 13.48 0.71
N ASP A 52 -13.77 13.52 0.35
CA ASP A 52 -14.69 12.39 0.50
C ASP A 52 -14.40 11.27 -0.50
N ILE A 53 -13.86 11.63 -1.69
CA ILE A 53 -13.43 10.68 -2.73
C ILE A 53 -12.16 9.92 -2.28
N GLN A 54 -11.48 10.36 -1.22
CA GLN A 54 -10.28 9.73 -0.67
C GLN A 54 -10.58 8.47 0.16
N GLY A 55 -11.86 8.13 0.37
CA GLY A 55 -12.34 6.86 0.90
C GLY A 55 -11.59 6.37 2.13
N GLY A 56 -11.44 7.23 3.14
CA GLY A 56 -10.88 6.88 4.45
C GLY A 56 -9.36 6.74 4.54
N ILE A 57 -8.61 6.81 3.42
CA ILE A 57 -7.13 6.82 3.47
C ILE A 57 -6.64 8.22 3.86
N HIS A 58 -6.66 8.50 5.16
CA HIS A 58 -6.09 9.71 5.72
C HIS A 58 -4.65 9.45 6.15
N GLY A 59 -3.70 10.12 5.50
CA GLY A 59 -2.31 10.14 5.93
C GLY A 59 -1.34 9.30 5.09
N LYS A 60 -0.06 9.62 5.28
CA LYS A 60 1.07 9.04 4.55
C LYS A 60 1.22 7.53 4.80
N ILE A 61 0.90 7.07 6.01
CA ILE A 61 1.05 5.66 6.43
C ILE A 61 0.02 4.78 5.71
N SER A 62 -1.26 5.14 5.77
CA SER A 62 -2.33 4.38 5.12
C SER A 62 -2.17 4.33 3.61
N LEU A 63 -1.77 5.44 2.97
CA LEU A 63 -1.49 5.45 1.54
C LEU A 63 -0.30 4.56 1.17
N THR A 64 0.78 4.59 1.97
CA THR A 64 1.95 3.73 1.75
C THR A 64 1.59 2.25 1.91
N ALA A 65 0.83 1.89 2.95
CA ALA A 65 0.36 0.53 3.17
C ALA A 65 -0.51 0.05 2.00
N TYR A 66 -1.42 0.90 1.51
CA TYR A 66 -2.26 0.59 0.35
C TYR A 66 -1.45 0.31 -0.91
N VAL A 67 -0.52 1.21 -1.24
CA VAL A 67 0.29 1.13 -2.47
C VAL A 67 1.18 -0.12 -2.43
N VAL A 68 1.80 -0.42 -1.30
CA VAL A 68 2.64 -1.63 -1.16
C VAL A 68 1.82 -2.91 -1.30
N ALA A 69 0.64 -2.96 -0.68
CA ALA A 69 -0.26 -4.11 -0.84
C ALA A 69 -0.64 -4.31 -2.32
N ALA A 70 -0.97 -3.23 -3.04
CA ALA A 70 -1.26 -3.28 -4.47
C ALA A 70 -0.06 -3.79 -5.29
N LEU A 71 1.15 -3.27 -5.05
CA LEU A 71 2.37 -3.72 -5.73
C LEU A 71 2.62 -5.22 -5.51
N LEU A 72 2.46 -5.70 -4.27
CA LEU A 72 2.64 -7.12 -3.95
C LEU A 72 1.61 -8.02 -4.62
N GLU A 73 0.33 -7.62 -4.64
CA GLU A 73 -0.74 -8.37 -5.30
C GLU A 73 -0.54 -8.46 -6.82
N THR A 74 0.13 -7.47 -7.42
CA THR A 74 0.44 -7.46 -8.86
C THR A 74 1.71 -8.24 -9.24
N GLY A 75 2.41 -8.77 -8.23
CA GLY A 75 3.71 -9.44 -8.38
C GLY A 75 4.87 -8.48 -8.56
N LEU A 76 6.06 -8.90 -8.13
CA LEU A 76 7.31 -8.17 -8.31
C LEU A 76 8.17 -8.89 -9.35
N SER A 77 8.50 -8.20 -10.42
CA SER A 77 9.29 -8.64 -11.57
C SER A 77 10.69 -8.03 -11.61
N SER A 78 10.89 -6.83 -11.06
CA SER A 78 12.16 -6.08 -11.10
C SER A 78 12.82 -5.99 -9.72
N GLU A 79 14.15 -5.91 -9.69
CA GLU A 79 14.91 -5.63 -8.47
C GLU A 79 14.61 -4.22 -7.91
N GLU A 80 14.28 -3.26 -8.77
CA GLU A 80 13.89 -1.91 -8.36
C GLU A 80 12.55 -1.93 -7.60
N GLU A 81 11.60 -2.75 -8.07
CA GLU A 81 10.32 -2.96 -7.39
C GLU A 81 10.53 -3.59 -6.01
N LYS A 82 11.40 -4.61 -5.92
CA LYS A 82 11.76 -5.25 -4.64
C LYS A 82 12.42 -4.26 -3.68
N ALA A 83 13.34 -3.43 -4.18
CA ALA A 83 13.99 -2.39 -3.38
C ALA A 83 12.98 -1.34 -2.89
N ALA A 84 12.07 -0.89 -3.74
CA ALA A 84 11.02 0.06 -3.40
C ALA A 84 10.08 -0.50 -2.30
N VAL A 85 9.66 -1.75 -2.47
CA VAL A 85 8.85 -2.48 -1.47
C VAL A 85 9.62 -2.64 -0.16
N GLY A 86 10.93 -2.91 -0.21
CA GLY A 86 11.79 -2.99 0.97
C GLY A 86 11.87 -1.67 1.76
N LYS A 87 12.03 -0.54 1.06
CA LYS A 87 12.01 0.81 1.67
C LYS A 87 10.65 1.10 2.31
N ALA A 88 9.57 0.79 1.61
CA ALA A 88 8.23 1.01 2.12
C ALA A 88 7.88 0.10 3.32
N LYS A 89 8.38 -1.14 3.33
CA LYS A 89 8.34 -2.03 4.50
C LYS A 89 9.02 -1.39 5.70
N HIS A 90 10.23 -0.88 5.54
CA HIS A 90 10.96 -0.22 6.64
C HIS A 90 10.21 1.01 7.17
N PHE A 91 9.62 1.81 6.27
CA PHE A 91 8.77 2.94 6.64
C PHE A 91 7.56 2.50 7.48
N LEU A 92 6.84 1.46 7.05
CA LEU A 92 5.68 0.93 7.77
C LEU A 92 6.06 0.34 9.13
N GLU A 93 7.16 -0.41 9.21
CA GLU A 93 7.68 -0.98 10.46
C GLU A 93 7.97 0.12 11.49
N THR A 94 8.64 1.19 11.07
CA THR A 94 9.00 2.33 11.92
C THR A 94 7.77 3.11 12.39
N ASN A 95 6.71 3.15 11.57
CA ASN A 95 5.48 3.90 11.86
C ASN A 95 4.33 3.03 12.39
N THR A 96 4.59 1.77 12.76
CA THR A 96 3.56 0.82 13.24
C THR A 96 2.78 1.38 14.45
N TYR A 97 3.46 2.12 15.32
CA TYR A 97 2.85 2.68 16.53
C TYR A 97 2.13 4.01 16.29
N SER A 98 2.45 4.72 15.20
CA SER A 98 1.89 6.04 14.86
C SER A 98 0.49 6.01 14.25
N ALA A 99 -0.05 4.81 13.97
CA ALA A 99 -1.41 4.65 13.45
C ALA A 99 -2.44 4.71 14.58
N ASP A 100 -3.16 5.82 14.72
CA ASP A 100 -4.14 6.00 15.81
C ASP A 100 -5.57 5.62 15.43
N ASP A 101 -5.85 5.43 14.14
CA ASP A 101 -7.17 5.04 13.65
C ASP A 101 -7.23 3.54 13.27
N PRO A 102 -8.38 2.88 13.47
CA PRO A 102 -8.54 1.45 13.15
C PRO A 102 -8.27 1.13 11.67
N TYR A 103 -8.58 2.06 10.76
CA TYR A 103 -8.47 1.84 9.32
C TYR A 103 -7.00 1.80 8.86
N THR A 104 -6.18 2.78 9.26
CA THR A 104 -4.73 2.81 9.02
C THR A 104 -4.05 1.61 9.68
N THR A 105 -4.48 1.23 10.88
CA THR A 105 -3.93 0.07 11.60
C THR A 105 -4.24 -1.23 10.86
N ALA A 106 -5.49 -1.41 10.39
CA ALA A 106 -5.89 -2.58 9.61
C ALA A 106 -5.10 -2.71 8.31
N LEU A 107 -4.98 -1.60 7.58
CA LEU A 107 -4.28 -1.57 6.31
C LEU A 107 -2.78 -1.81 6.46
N SER A 108 -2.17 -1.24 7.51
CA SER A 108 -0.77 -1.48 7.85
C SER A 108 -0.53 -2.92 8.26
N ALA A 109 -1.42 -3.51 9.08
CA ALA A 109 -1.33 -4.90 9.49
C ALA A 109 -1.46 -5.85 8.28
N TYR A 110 -2.38 -5.56 7.36
CA TYR A 110 -2.53 -6.30 6.11
C TYR A 110 -1.27 -6.23 5.24
N ALA A 111 -0.77 -5.02 4.98
CA ALA A 111 0.44 -4.82 4.19
C ALA A 111 1.67 -5.50 4.81
N LEU A 112 1.88 -5.37 6.13
CA LEU A 112 2.98 -6.03 6.85
C LEU A 112 2.87 -7.56 6.81
N THR A 113 1.65 -8.10 6.80
CA THR A 113 1.40 -9.54 6.65
C THR A 113 1.78 -10.02 5.24
N LEU A 114 1.37 -9.29 4.20
CA LEU A 114 1.79 -9.59 2.81
C LEU A 114 3.32 -9.51 2.64
N LEU A 115 3.96 -8.56 3.32
CA LEU A 115 5.42 -8.36 3.36
C LEU A 115 6.19 -9.40 4.19
N ARG A 116 5.50 -10.32 4.86
CA ARG A 116 6.06 -11.26 5.84
C ARG A 116 6.99 -10.57 6.85
N SER A 117 6.56 -9.41 7.34
CA SER A 117 7.32 -8.65 8.34
C SER A 117 7.20 -9.29 9.72
N LYS A 118 8.29 -9.25 10.51
CA LYS A 118 8.28 -9.58 11.94
C LYS A 118 7.37 -8.65 12.77
N HIS A 119 7.02 -7.49 12.23
CA HIS A 119 6.11 -6.53 12.87
C HIS A 119 4.63 -6.81 12.56
N ALA A 120 4.31 -7.75 11.67
CA ALA A 120 2.93 -8.10 11.35
C ALA A 120 2.12 -8.57 12.59
N PRO A 121 2.64 -9.46 13.47
CA PRO A 121 1.93 -9.86 14.68
C PRO A 121 1.67 -8.70 15.64
N VAL A 122 2.60 -7.73 15.72
CA VAL A 122 2.46 -6.54 16.57
C VAL A 122 1.34 -5.65 16.03
N ALA A 123 1.32 -5.40 14.72
CA ALA A 123 0.28 -4.63 14.06
C ALA A 123 -1.10 -5.31 14.18
N LEU A 124 -1.17 -6.63 14.02
CA LEU A 124 -2.40 -7.41 14.20
C LEU A 124 -2.91 -7.38 15.65
N ARG A 125 -2.03 -7.49 16.64
CA ARG A 125 -2.41 -7.36 18.05
C ARG A 125 -2.98 -5.97 18.34
N LYS A 126 -2.35 -4.92 17.81
CA LYS A 126 -2.86 -3.55 17.94
C LYS A 126 -4.24 -3.41 17.31
N LEU A 127 -4.44 -3.97 16.11
CA LEU A 127 -5.75 -3.98 15.44
C LEU A 127 -6.81 -4.70 16.29
N ASN A 128 -6.49 -5.87 16.84
CA ASN A 128 -7.42 -6.63 17.68
C ASN A 128 -7.81 -5.88 18.95
N ASN A 129 -6.91 -5.10 19.54
CA ASN A 129 -7.22 -4.27 20.70
C ASN A 129 -8.18 -3.10 20.36
N MET A 130 -8.29 -2.73 19.09
CA MET A 130 -9.22 -1.70 18.60
C MET A 130 -10.57 -2.30 18.15
N ALA A 131 -10.73 -3.62 18.24
CA ALA A 131 -11.99 -4.27 17.90
C ALA A 131 -13.08 -3.86 18.90
N ILE A 132 -14.24 -3.48 18.37
CA ILE A 132 -15.43 -3.27 19.19
C ILE A 132 -15.95 -4.66 19.55
N MET A 133 -15.76 -5.10 20.79
CA MET A 133 -16.46 -6.28 21.30
C MET A 133 -17.92 -5.88 21.56
N GLN A 134 -18.84 -6.52 20.82
CA GLN A 134 -20.28 -6.45 21.09
C GLN A 134 -20.68 -7.54 22.09
#